data_AF-A0A7J4HJ02-F1
#
_entry.id   AF-A0A7J4HJ02-F1
#
_cell.length_a   1.000
_cell.length_b   1.000
_cell.length_c   1.000
_cell.angle_alpha   90.00
_cell.angle_beta   90.00
_cell.angle_gamma   90.00
#
_symmetry.space_group_name_H-M   'P 1'
#
loop_
_entity.id
_entity.type
_entity.pdbx_description
1 polymer ?
#
loop_
_entity_poly.entity_id
_entity_poly.type
_entity_poly.pdbx_seq_one_letter_code
_entity_poly.pdbx_strand_id
1 'polypeptide(L)'
;MVDVMLHLVDRGLLNALMAMSVSEISSAMEESSLRDSRPEADPHSHRDFDVDLEGEVLEIIDGASGLGSGMVLHEAPTDAAAELRLLLAKWCSSVQWRCWDARLFLYVEPMLDQSVTGPDDFLLPEVWEQFSEALSRMDRSSYSESVVLDWMSRREEMGETMEPAEDPMILPTMESHRTLSESLFNVMESLRKSKMQLMVGREFLDAGEWRIGRAKFSDAWRPPN
;
A
#
# COMPACT_ATOMS: atom_id res chain seq x y z
N MET A 1 -9.73 6.51 -13.07
CA MET A 1 -9.31 5.37 -12.24
C MET A 1 -7.99 5.76 -11.61
N VAL A 2 -7.87 5.53 -10.32
CA VAL A 2 -6.69 5.88 -9.54
C VAL A 2 -6.05 4.60 -9.02
N ASP A 3 -4.73 4.60 -8.84
CA ASP A 3 -4.06 3.45 -8.23
C ASP A 3 -4.37 3.39 -6.73
N VAL A 4 -4.85 2.23 -6.26
CA VAL A 4 -4.81 1.85 -4.84
C VAL A 4 -3.45 1.23 -4.56
N MET A 5 -2.86 1.60 -3.42
CA MET A 5 -1.52 1.21 -3.02
C MET A 5 -1.55 0.53 -1.67
N LEU A 6 -0.82 -0.58 -1.56
CA LEU A 6 -0.60 -1.35 -0.35
C LEU A 6 0.89 -1.34 0.00
N HIS A 7 1.20 -1.14 1.26
CA HIS A 7 2.54 -1.31 1.79
C HIS A 7 2.54 -2.23 3.01
N LEU A 8 3.60 -3.03 3.18
CA LEU A 8 3.86 -3.75 4.42
C LEU A 8 4.90 -3.00 5.24
N VAL A 9 4.45 -2.36 6.32
CA VAL A 9 5.22 -1.37 7.08
C VAL A 9 5.71 -1.96 8.40
N ASP A 10 7.00 -1.80 8.70
CA ASP A 10 7.57 -2.08 10.01
C ASP A 10 7.15 -0.99 10.99
N ARG A 11 6.15 -1.31 11.83
CA ARG A 11 5.62 -0.37 12.82
C ARG A 11 6.64 -0.04 13.92
N GLY A 12 7.55 -0.94 14.24
CA GLY A 12 8.58 -0.73 15.25
C GLY A 12 9.57 0.34 14.79
N LEU A 13 10.10 0.17 13.57
CA LEU A 13 10.98 1.14 12.93
C LEU A 13 10.26 2.48 12.72
N LEU A 14 9.03 2.46 12.24
CA LEU A 14 8.26 3.69 12.02
C LEU A 14 8.08 4.46 13.33
N ASN A 15 7.72 3.79 14.43
CA ASN A 15 7.61 4.45 15.74
C ASN A 15 8.95 5.05 16.20
N ALA A 16 10.08 4.41 15.91
CA ALA A 16 11.41 4.94 16.23
C ALA A 16 11.70 6.22 15.44
N LEU A 17 11.42 6.24 14.13
CA LEU A 17 11.57 7.44 13.30
C LEU A 17 10.61 8.57 13.72
N MET A 18 9.37 8.24 14.09
CA MET A 18 8.39 9.22 14.58
C MET A 18 8.77 9.88 15.92
N ALA A 19 9.70 9.28 16.67
CA ALA A 19 10.21 9.82 17.93
C ALA A 19 11.43 10.74 17.74
N MET A 20 12.04 10.75 16.55
CA MET A 20 13.14 11.66 16.20
C MET A 20 12.61 13.07 15.94
N SER A 21 13.47 14.07 16.14
CA SER A 21 13.19 15.43 15.68
C SER A 21 13.31 15.54 14.16
N VAL A 22 12.68 16.55 13.58
CA VAL A 22 12.83 16.88 12.15
C VAL A 22 14.30 17.03 11.75
N SER A 23 15.12 17.68 12.58
CA SER A 23 16.56 17.83 12.31
C SER A 23 17.32 16.51 12.31
N GLU A 24 17.01 15.62 13.26
CA GLU A 24 17.65 14.30 13.33
C GLU A 24 17.33 13.48 12.09
N ILE A 25 16.08 13.52 11.63
CA ILE A 25 15.65 12.84 10.40
C ILE A 25 16.35 13.42 9.18
N SER A 26 16.37 14.75 9.05
CA SER A 26 17.05 15.44 7.94
C SER A 26 18.54 15.08 7.87
N SER A 27 19.28 15.22 8.97
CA SER A 27 20.70 14.88 9.00
C SER A 27 20.95 13.40 8.70
N ALA A 28 20.12 12.49 9.22
CA ALA A 28 20.29 11.07 8.99
C ALA A 28 19.99 10.66 7.52
N MET A 29 19.06 11.34 6.85
CA MET A 29 18.80 11.16 5.41
C MET A 29 19.95 11.72 4.55
N GLU A 30 20.47 12.92 4.86
CA GLU A 30 21.61 13.52 4.17
C GLU A 30 22.87 12.66 4.25
N GLU A 31 23.12 12.07 5.42
CA GLU A 31 24.25 11.17 5.66
C GLU A 31 24.00 9.73 5.15
N SER A 32 22.80 9.46 4.60
CA SER A 32 22.35 8.11 4.20
C SER A 32 22.43 7.06 5.31
N SER A 33 22.44 7.48 6.58
CA SER A 33 22.64 6.60 7.74
C SER A 33 21.41 5.77 8.11
N LEU A 34 20.23 6.13 7.57
CA LEU A 34 19.00 5.37 7.76
C LEU A 34 18.83 4.20 6.79
N ARG A 35 19.65 4.08 5.73
CA ARG A 35 19.46 3.05 4.69
C ARG A 35 19.54 1.63 5.26
N ASP A 36 20.51 1.39 6.14
CA ASP A 36 20.73 0.09 6.79
C ASP A 36 19.61 -0.28 7.77
N SER A 37 18.78 0.69 8.17
CA SER A 37 17.64 0.45 9.06
C SER A 37 16.38 0.01 8.30
N ARG A 38 16.31 0.23 6.98
CA ARG A 38 15.10 -0.11 6.20
C ARG A 38 14.86 -1.62 6.23
N PRO A 39 13.59 -2.06 6.28
CA PRO A 39 13.27 -3.47 6.13
C PRO A 39 13.79 -4.02 4.80
N GLU A 40 14.27 -5.26 4.83
CA GLU A 40 14.73 -5.97 3.64
C GLU A 40 13.60 -6.05 2.61
N ALA A 41 13.91 -5.71 1.36
CA ALA A 41 12.93 -5.78 0.28
C ALA A 41 12.55 -7.23 0.00
N ASP A 42 11.26 -7.51 -0.17
CA ASP A 42 10.82 -8.82 -0.64
C ASP A 42 11.30 -9.02 -2.09
N PRO A 43 12.09 -10.08 -2.39
CA PRO A 43 12.64 -10.29 -3.73
C PRO A 43 11.57 -10.52 -4.81
N HIS A 44 10.32 -10.81 -4.43
CA HIS A 44 9.20 -11.01 -5.35
C HIS A 44 8.26 -9.81 -5.45
N SER A 45 8.60 -8.69 -4.80
CA SER A 45 7.75 -7.50 -4.77
C SER A 45 8.54 -6.23 -5.06
N HIS A 46 7.81 -5.19 -5.45
CA HIS A 46 8.39 -3.85 -5.55
C HIS A 46 8.57 -3.24 -4.15
N ARG A 47 9.53 -2.33 -4.01
CA ARG A 47 9.70 -1.43 -2.86
C ARG A 47 10.29 -0.12 -3.39
N ASP A 48 9.77 1.01 -2.91
CA ASP A 48 10.27 2.34 -3.30
C ASP A 48 11.79 2.47 -3.07
N PHE A 49 12.47 3.14 -4.00
CA PHE A 49 13.92 3.34 -3.95
C PHE A 49 14.32 4.24 -2.78
N ASP A 50 15.48 3.95 -2.18
CA ASP A 50 15.99 4.73 -1.04
C ASP A 50 16.18 6.20 -1.44
N VAL A 51 16.83 6.45 -2.57
CA VAL A 51 17.20 7.80 -3.03
C VAL A 51 15.99 8.69 -3.34
N ASP A 52 14.90 8.09 -3.84
CA ASP A 52 13.69 8.84 -4.19
C ASP A 52 12.98 9.30 -2.91
N LEU A 53 12.81 8.38 -1.94
CA LEU A 53 12.19 8.72 -0.65
C LEU A 53 13.04 9.69 0.18
N GLU A 54 14.37 9.54 0.18
CA GLU A 54 15.29 10.50 0.82
C GLU A 54 15.11 11.90 0.24
N GLY A 55 15.08 12.01 -1.09
CA GLY A 55 14.89 13.28 -1.79
C GLY A 55 13.55 13.94 -1.44
N GLU A 56 12.45 13.19 -1.51
CA GLU A 56 11.12 13.69 -1.16
C GLU A 56 11.03 14.13 0.31
N VAL A 57 11.65 13.38 1.23
CA VAL A 57 11.68 13.74 2.66
C VAL A 57 12.42 15.07 2.87
N LEU A 58 13.60 15.22 2.29
CA LEU A 58 14.41 16.44 2.42
C LEU A 58 13.70 17.64 1.77
N GLU A 59 13.06 17.45 0.61
CA GLU A 59 12.29 18.49 -0.06
C GLU A 59 11.14 19.02 0.81
N ILE A 60 10.40 18.13 1.48
CA ILE A 60 9.33 18.54 2.40
C ILE A 60 9.90 19.31 3.60
N ILE A 61 10.98 18.82 4.20
CA ILE A 61 11.59 19.46 5.36
C ILE A 61 12.09 20.87 5.02
N ASP A 62 12.76 21.03 3.88
CA ASP A 62 13.31 22.32 3.42
C ASP A 62 12.20 23.30 2.99
N GLY A 63 11.12 22.79 2.39
CA GLY A 63 10.02 23.60 1.87
C GLY A 63 8.97 24.02 2.93
N ALA A 64 8.83 23.27 4.03
CA ALA A 64 7.74 23.46 4.97
C ALA A 64 8.05 24.54 6.03
N SER A 65 7.39 25.70 5.92
CA SER A 65 7.51 26.79 6.90
C SER A 65 6.99 26.44 8.31
N GLY A 66 6.33 25.28 8.47
CA GLY A 66 5.71 24.81 9.72
C GLY A 66 6.40 23.64 10.40
N LEU A 67 7.46 23.06 9.81
CA LEU A 67 8.25 21.99 10.41
C LEU A 67 9.46 22.59 11.13
N GLY A 68 9.31 22.89 12.42
CA GLY A 68 10.43 23.39 13.23
C GLY A 68 11.51 22.33 13.40
N SER A 69 12.79 22.71 13.31
CA SER A 69 13.94 21.80 13.44
C SER A 69 13.90 20.87 14.67
N GLY A 70 13.46 21.38 15.83
CA GLY A 70 13.30 20.61 17.08
C GLY A 70 11.93 19.97 17.27
N MET A 71 11.03 20.05 16.30
CA MET A 71 9.67 19.50 16.39
C MET A 71 9.72 17.98 16.32
N VAL A 72 8.93 17.33 17.17
CA VAL A 72 8.71 15.88 17.10
C VAL A 72 7.52 15.60 16.18
N LEU A 73 7.72 14.76 15.16
CA LEU A 73 6.78 14.64 14.05
C LEU A 73 5.39 14.20 14.44
N HIS A 74 5.25 13.32 15.43
CA HIS A 74 3.92 12.83 15.82
C HIS A 74 3.05 13.87 16.51
N GLU A 75 3.63 15.00 16.95
CA GLU A 75 2.91 16.10 17.63
C GLU A 75 2.43 17.19 16.66
N ALA A 76 2.94 17.21 15.42
CA ALA A 76 2.73 18.28 14.45
C ALA A 76 1.41 18.12 13.66
N PRO A 77 0.42 19.03 13.77
CA PRO A 77 -0.87 18.86 13.11
C PRO A 77 -0.92 19.44 11.68
N THR A 78 0.22 19.63 11.00
CA THR A 78 0.29 20.27 9.68
C THR A 78 0.20 19.25 8.54
N ASP A 79 -0.24 19.70 7.36
CA ASP A 79 -0.29 18.85 6.15
C ASP A 79 1.11 18.34 5.77
N ALA A 80 2.13 19.20 5.83
CA ALA A 80 3.53 18.82 5.65
C ALA A 80 3.99 17.73 6.64
N ALA A 81 3.52 17.78 7.90
CA ALA A 81 3.82 16.70 8.85
C ALA A 81 3.09 15.40 8.49
N ALA A 82 1.86 15.47 7.98
CA ALA A 82 1.13 14.29 7.52
C ALA A 82 1.82 13.65 6.30
N GLU A 83 2.27 14.45 5.34
CA GLU A 83 3.04 13.98 4.18
C GLU A 83 4.36 13.36 4.60
N LEU A 84 5.12 14.02 5.49
CA LEU A 84 6.38 13.48 6.00
C LEU A 84 6.18 12.16 6.76
N ARG A 85 5.10 12.02 7.55
CA ARG A 85 4.74 10.73 8.18
C ARG A 85 4.48 9.64 7.13
N LEU A 86 3.77 9.97 6.05
CA LEU A 86 3.49 9.03 4.98
C LEU A 86 4.78 8.58 4.29
N LEU A 87 5.68 9.51 3.96
CA LEU A 87 6.99 9.17 3.38
C LEU A 87 7.81 8.28 4.30
N LEU A 88 7.83 8.57 5.60
CA LEU A 88 8.54 7.73 6.58
C LEU A 88 7.89 6.36 6.75
N ALA A 89 6.56 6.24 6.58
CA ALA A 89 5.92 4.93 6.54
C ALA A 89 6.28 4.13 5.28
N LYS A 90 6.39 4.78 4.11
CA LYS A 90 6.92 4.15 2.89
C LYS A 90 8.39 3.74 3.05
N TRP A 91 9.20 4.58 3.72
CA TRP A 91 10.58 4.26 4.08
C TRP A 91 10.66 2.97 4.90
N CYS A 92 9.78 2.83 5.88
CA CYS A 92 9.66 1.64 6.71
C CYS A 92 8.92 0.47 6.04
N SER A 93 8.67 0.49 4.73
CA SER A 93 8.00 -0.61 4.04
C SER A 93 8.98 -1.61 3.43
N SER A 94 8.63 -2.90 3.47
CA SER A 94 9.38 -3.98 2.77
C SER A 94 8.81 -4.31 1.39
N VAL A 95 7.56 -3.92 1.16
CA VAL A 95 6.75 -4.25 -0.03
C VAL A 95 5.87 -3.06 -0.37
N GLN A 96 5.70 -2.82 -1.66
CA GLN A 96 4.64 -2.05 -2.26
C GLN A 96 3.92 -2.90 -3.32
N TRP A 97 2.60 -2.87 -3.30
CA TRP A 97 1.75 -3.39 -4.37
C TRP A 97 0.74 -2.32 -4.77
N ARG A 98 0.41 -2.25 -6.06
CA ARG A 98 -0.59 -1.30 -6.55
C ARG A 98 -1.37 -1.81 -7.75
N CYS A 99 -2.61 -1.36 -7.87
CA CYS A 99 -3.40 -1.52 -9.09
C CYS A 99 -4.48 -0.43 -9.18
N TRP A 100 -5.08 -0.27 -10.37
CA TRP A 100 -6.29 0.53 -10.51
C TRP A 100 -7.39 0.04 -9.57
N ASP A 101 -8.04 0.97 -8.89
CA ASP A 101 -9.18 0.74 -8.00
C ASP A 101 -10.26 -0.17 -8.62
N ALA A 102 -10.59 0.02 -9.89
CA ALA A 102 -11.57 -0.80 -10.60
C ALA A 102 -11.21 -2.29 -10.65
N ARG A 103 -9.92 -2.65 -10.60
CA ARG A 103 -9.47 -4.06 -10.58
C ARG A 103 -9.73 -4.73 -9.25
N LEU A 104 -9.95 -3.99 -8.16
CA LEU A 104 -10.23 -4.58 -6.85
C LEU A 104 -11.63 -5.22 -6.77
N PHE A 105 -12.58 -4.79 -7.61
CA PHE A 105 -13.87 -5.50 -7.80
C PHE A 105 -13.71 -6.89 -8.43
N LEU A 106 -12.55 -7.16 -9.02
CA LEU A 106 -12.20 -8.46 -9.58
C LEU A 106 -11.25 -9.23 -8.65
N TYR A 107 -10.30 -8.55 -8.00
CA TYR A 107 -9.27 -9.20 -7.19
C TYR A 107 -9.71 -9.47 -5.75
N VAL A 108 -10.48 -8.54 -5.16
CA VAL A 108 -10.78 -8.55 -3.73
C VAL A 108 -12.25 -8.84 -3.47
N GLU A 109 -13.16 -8.09 -4.11
CA GLU A 109 -14.61 -8.20 -3.87
C GLU A 109 -15.15 -9.64 -3.95
N PRO A 110 -14.77 -10.49 -4.92
CA PRO A 110 -15.32 -11.86 -5.01
C PRO A 110 -14.98 -12.75 -3.80
N MET A 111 -14.02 -12.35 -2.98
CA MET A 111 -13.58 -13.06 -1.77
C MET A 111 -14.19 -12.50 -0.49
N LEU A 112 -15.05 -11.47 -0.58
CA LEU A 112 -15.71 -10.84 0.56
C LEU A 112 -17.12 -11.42 0.76
N ASP A 113 -17.55 -11.48 2.02
CA ASP A 113 -18.92 -11.90 2.37
C ASP A 113 -19.96 -10.79 2.08
N GLN A 114 -19.50 -9.55 1.93
CA GLN A 114 -20.34 -8.37 1.73
C GLN A 114 -20.00 -7.68 0.41
N SER A 115 -21.02 -7.14 -0.25
CA SER A 115 -20.86 -6.35 -1.46
C SER A 115 -20.14 -5.04 -1.17
N VAL A 116 -19.21 -4.65 -2.04
CA VAL A 116 -18.53 -3.35 -1.97
C VAL A 116 -19.46 -2.29 -2.58
N THR A 117 -19.67 -1.17 -1.87
CA THR A 117 -20.53 -0.07 -2.33
C THR A 117 -19.81 0.81 -3.33
N GLY A 118 -18.49 0.97 -3.18
CA GLY A 118 -17.67 1.74 -4.09
C GLY A 118 -16.17 1.64 -3.79
N PRO A 119 -15.32 2.30 -4.61
CA PRO A 119 -13.87 2.21 -4.49
C PRO A 119 -13.30 2.63 -3.12
N ASP A 120 -14.00 3.51 -2.40
CA ASP A 120 -13.58 4.00 -1.08
C ASP A 120 -13.60 2.89 -0.01
N ASP A 121 -14.42 1.85 -0.18
CA ASP A 121 -14.48 0.74 0.77
C ASP A 121 -13.17 -0.07 0.76
N PHE A 122 -12.42 -0.07 -0.35
CA PHE A 122 -11.08 -0.68 -0.41
C PHE A 122 -10.03 0.07 0.42
N LEU A 123 -10.36 1.22 1.02
CA LEU A 123 -9.51 1.87 2.02
C LEU A 123 -9.82 1.38 3.44
N LEU A 124 -10.88 0.59 3.66
CA LEU A 124 -11.29 0.12 4.97
C LEU A 124 -10.44 -1.08 5.43
N PRO A 125 -9.90 -1.08 6.66
CA PRO A 125 -9.10 -2.18 7.19
C PRO A 125 -9.86 -3.51 7.19
N GLU A 126 -11.16 -3.46 7.48
CA GLU A 126 -12.02 -4.65 7.60
C GLU A 126 -12.15 -5.41 6.28
N VAL A 127 -12.06 -4.72 5.14
CA VAL A 127 -12.05 -5.34 3.81
C VAL A 127 -10.79 -6.20 3.63
N TRP A 128 -9.63 -5.66 3.98
CA TRP A 128 -8.35 -6.37 3.85
C TRP A 128 -8.19 -7.49 4.88
N GLU A 129 -8.74 -7.32 6.08
CA GLU A 129 -8.79 -8.38 7.09
C GLU A 129 -9.62 -9.58 6.61
N GLN A 130 -10.84 -9.33 6.10
CA GLN A 130 -11.69 -10.37 5.52
C GLN A 130 -11.02 -11.03 4.30
N PHE A 131 -10.47 -10.23 3.39
CA PHE A 131 -9.77 -10.73 2.21
C PHE A 131 -8.58 -11.61 2.58
N SER A 132 -7.75 -11.18 3.53
CA SER A 132 -6.61 -11.97 4.00
C SER A 132 -7.04 -13.27 4.67
N GLU A 133 -8.16 -13.27 5.42
CA GLU A 133 -8.75 -14.49 5.98
C GLU A 133 -9.23 -15.44 4.88
N ALA A 134 -9.97 -14.95 3.88
CA ALA A 134 -10.45 -15.75 2.76
C ALA A 134 -9.27 -16.41 2.02
N LEU A 135 -8.23 -15.64 1.68
CA LEU A 135 -7.03 -16.15 1.03
C LEU A 135 -6.25 -17.18 1.87
N SER A 136 -6.38 -17.18 3.20
CA SER A 136 -5.69 -18.16 4.04
C SER A 136 -6.15 -19.60 3.80
N ARG A 137 -7.30 -19.78 3.14
CA ARG A 137 -7.93 -21.07 2.83
C ARG A 137 -7.69 -21.52 1.39
N MET A 138 -6.91 -20.76 0.62
CA MET A 138 -6.61 -21.00 -0.79
C MET A 138 -5.10 -21.00 -1.02
N ASP A 139 -4.66 -21.71 -2.04
CA ASP A 139 -3.31 -21.55 -2.56
C ASP A 139 -3.26 -20.44 -3.63
N ARG A 140 -2.03 -19.98 -3.92
CA ARG A 140 -1.76 -18.88 -4.86
C ARG A 140 -2.34 -19.14 -6.26
N SER A 141 -2.18 -20.36 -6.79
CA SER A 141 -2.67 -20.72 -8.13
C SER A 141 -4.19 -20.73 -8.18
N SER A 142 -4.84 -21.34 -7.19
CA SER A 142 -6.30 -21.38 -7.12
C SER A 142 -6.90 -19.97 -7.06
N TYR A 143 -6.29 -19.05 -6.31
CA TYR A 143 -6.74 -17.66 -6.25
C TYR A 143 -6.54 -16.92 -7.59
N SER A 144 -5.34 -16.97 -8.18
CA SER A 144 -5.08 -16.25 -9.43
C SER A 144 -5.89 -16.79 -10.61
N GLU A 145 -6.12 -18.10 -10.66
CA GLU A 145 -7.00 -18.73 -11.64
C GLU A 145 -8.46 -18.28 -11.46
N SER A 146 -8.96 -18.19 -10.22
CA SER A 146 -10.33 -17.71 -9.96
C SER A 146 -10.55 -16.28 -10.46
N VAL A 147 -9.56 -15.40 -10.29
CA VAL A 147 -9.57 -14.02 -10.80
C VAL A 147 -9.62 -13.99 -12.32
N VAL A 148 -8.82 -14.82 -13.00
CA VAL A 148 -8.81 -14.88 -14.47
C VAL A 148 -10.15 -15.40 -15.00
N LEU A 149 -10.70 -16.45 -14.39
CA LEU A 149 -11.98 -17.01 -14.80
C LEU A 149 -13.14 -16.02 -14.62
N ASP A 150 -13.17 -15.27 -13.51
CA ASP A 150 -14.18 -14.23 -13.28
C ASP A 150 -14.05 -13.11 -14.33
N TRP A 151 -12.83 -12.68 -14.66
CA TRP A 151 -12.60 -11.70 -15.71
C TRP A 151 -13.11 -12.17 -17.08
N MET A 152 -12.83 -13.44 -17.45
CA MET A 152 -13.32 -14.04 -18.69
C MET A 152 -14.85 -14.09 -18.71
N SER A 153 -15.49 -14.53 -17.62
CA SER A 153 -16.96 -14.61 -17.52
C SER A 153 -17.61 -13.24 -17.69
N ARG A 154 -17.14 -12.22 -16.97
CA ARG A 154 -17.66 -10.84 -17.07
C ARG A 154 -17.51 -10.28 -18.48
N ARG A 155 -16.41 -10.62 -19.17
CA ARG A 155 -16.16 -10.21 -20.55
C ARG A 155 -17.15 -10.86 -21.52
N GLU A 156 -17.35 -12.17 -21.42
CA GLU A 156 -18.35 -12.90 -22.21
C GLU A 156 -19.78 -12.38 -21.98
N GLU A 157 -20.13 -12.07 -20.72
CA GLU A 157 -21.43 -11.50 -20.36
C GLU A 157 -21.69 -10.13 -20.99
N MET A 158 -20.64 -9.34 -21.24
CA MET A 158 -20.73 -8.08 -21.99
C MET A 158 -20.83 -8.27 -23.51
N GLY A 159 -20.75 -9.51 -24.00
CA GLY A 159 -20.76 -9.84 -25.43
C GLY A 159 -19.43 -9.55 -26.14
N GLU A 160 -18.34 -9.42 -25.38
CA GLU A 160 -17.01 -9.17 -25.92
C GLU A 160 -16.36 -10.48 -26.41
N THR A 161 -15.48 -10.38 -27.42
CA THR A 161 -14.78 -11.55 -27.96
C THR A 161 -13.75 -12.12 -26.98
N MET A 162 -13.65 -13.45 -26.98
CA MET A 162 -12.61 -14.23 -26.29
C MET A 162 -11.54 -14.78 -27.24
N GLU A 163 -11.66 -14.50 -28.53
CA GLU A 163 -10.73 -14.98 -29.55
C GLU A 163 -9.52 -14.05 -29.66
N PRO A 164 -8.29 -14.52 -29.31
CA PRO A 164 -7.09 -13.68 -29.41
C PRO A 164 -6.77 -13.21 -30.82
N ALA A 165 -7.31 -13.89 -31.84
CA ALA A 165 -7.21 -13.48 -33.23
C ALA A 165 -8.06 -12.23 -33.54
N GLU A 166 -9.14 -12.02 -32.79
CA GLU A 166 -10.04 -10.86 -32.95
C GLU A 166 -9.64 -9.72 -32.00
N ASP A 167 -9.16 -10.03 -30.79
CA ASP A 167 -8.55 -9.06 -29.88
C ASP A 167 -7.18 -9.56 -29.36
N PRO A 168 -6.06 -9.00 -29.88
CA PRO A 168 -4.71 -9.40 -29.47
C PRO A 168 -4.37 -9.02 -28.03
N MET A 169 -5.18 -8.17 -27.37
CA MET A 169 -4.96 -7.75 -25.99
C MET A 169 -5.48 -8.75 -24.95
N ILE A 170 -6.23 -9.79 -25.35
CA ILE A 170 -6.78 -10.79 -24.43
C ILE A 170 -5.68 -11.49 -23.63
N LEU A 171 -4.67 -12.04 -24.31
CA LEU A 171 -3.59 -12.78 -23.64
C LEU A 171 -2.73 -11.87 -22.73
N PRO A 172 -2.26 -10.68 -23.18
CA PRO A 172 -1.58 -9.74 -22.29
C PRO A 172 -2.42 -9.32 -21.08
N THR A 173 -3.73 -9.12 -21.26
CA THR A 173 -4.62 -8.70 -20.17
C THR A 173 -4.81 -9.84 -19.16
N MET A 174 -5.02 -11.06 -19.65
CA MET A 174 -5.10 -12.26 -18.82
C MET A 174 -3.82 -12.45 -17.99
N GLU A 175 -2.64 -12.35 -18.61
CA GLU A 175 -1.35 -12.43 -17.90
C GLU A 175 -1.17 -11.28 -16.88
N SER A 176 -1.69 -10.09 -17.17
CA SER A 176 -1.71 -8.97 -16.21
C SER A 176 -2.57 -9.29 -14.98
N HIS A 177 -3.78 -9.84 -15.18
CA HIS A 177 -4.65 -10.26 -14.07
C HIS A 177 -4.01 -11.37 -13.25
N ARG A 178 -3.42 -12.37 -13.90
CA ARG A 178 -2.70 -13.45 -13.24
C ARG A 178 -1.52 -12.91 -12.40
N THR A 179 -0.63 -12.14 -13.00
CA THR A 179 0.58 -11.64 -12.33
C THR A 179 0.25 -10.75 -11.13
N LEU A 180 -0.71 -9.83 -11.27
CA LEU A 180 -1.09 -8.92 -10.18
C LEU A 180 -1.80 -9.65 -9.03
N SER A 181 -2.68 -10.61 -9.33
CA SER A 181 -3.34 -11.42 -8.31
C SER A 181 -2.33 -12.33 -7.59
N GLU A 182 -1.41 -12.99 -8.30
CA GLU A 182 -0.35 -13.78 -7.66
C GLU A 182 0.54 -12.91 -6.75
N SER A 183 0.89 -11.70 -7.19
CA SER A 183 1.65 -10.75 -6.36
C SER A 183 0.84 -10.28 -5.15
N LEU A 184 -0.45 -9.97 -5.30
CA LEU A 184 -1.33 -9.59 -4.19
C LEU A 184 -1.44 -10.72 -3.15
N PHE A 185 -1.53 -11.97 -3.59
CA PHE A 185 -1.52 -13.13 -2.71
C PHE A 185 -0.24 -13.19 -1.88
N ASN A 186 0.92 -13.01 -2.52
CA ASN A 186 2.21 -12.99 -1.83
C ASN A 186 2.26 -11.87 -0.78
N VAL A 187 1.74 -10.66 -1.07
CA VAL A 187 1.67 -9.57 -0.09
C VAL A 187 0.83 -9.97 1.12
N MET A 188 -0.36 -10.55 0.90
CA MET A 188 -1.22 -11.00 2.01
C MET A 188 -0.61 -12.16 2.80
N GLU A 189 0.13 -13.06 2.13
CA GLU A 189 0.86 -14.13 2.79
C GLU A 189 2.01 -13.59 3.67
N SER A 190 2.79 -12.64 3.14
CA SER A 190 3.86 -11.95 3.88
C SER A 190 3.31 -11.14 5.06
N LEU A 191 2.14 -10.49 4.90
CA LEU A 191 1.43 -9.83 5.99
C LEU A 191 1.11 -10.81 7.12
N ARG A 192 0.53 -11.98 6.82
CA ARG A 192 0.16 -12.99 7.83
C ARG A 192 1.37 -13.62 8.54
N LYS A 193 2.51 -13.72 7.86
CA LYS A 193 3.74 -14.37 8.38
C LYS A 193 4.66 -13.42 9.13
N SER A 194 4.42 -12.12 9.09
CA SER A 194 5.30 -11.11 9.67
C SER A 194 4.62 -10.35 10.82
N LYS A 195 5.37 -9.45 11.45
CA LYS A 195 4.83 -8.46 12.40
C LYS A 195 4.57 -7.10 11.73
N MET A 196 4.61 -7.07 10.39
CA MET A 196 4.36 -5.85 9.63
C MET A 196 2.88 -5.45 9.73
N GLN A 197 2.61 -4.17 9.51
CA GLN A 197 1.25 -3.66 9.38
C GLN A 197 0.95 -3.35 7.92
N LEU A 198 -0.26 -3.67 7.48
CA LEU A 198 -0.75 -3.22 6.19
C LEU A 198 -1.02 -1.72 6.25
N MET A 199 -0.46 -0.98 5.31
CA MET A 199 -0.81 0.40 5.02
C MET A 199 -1.52 0.46 3.67
N VAL A 200 -2.63 1.20 3.61
CA VAL A 200 -3.50 1.30 2.44
C VAL A 200 -3.78 2.77 2.13
N GLY A 201 -3.70 3.12 0.85
CA GLY A 201 -4.10 4.42 0.33
C GLY A 201 -4.38 4.37 -1.16
N ARG A 202 -4.54 5.54 -1.78
CA ARG A 202 -4.71 5.67 -3.22
C ARG A 202 -4.06 6.92 -3.75
N GLU A 203 -3.90 7.00 -5.07
CA GLU A 203 -3.37 8.17 -5.75
C GLU A 203 -4.23 9.40 -5.40
N PHE A 204 -3.57 10.53 -5.13
CA PHE A 204 -4.18 11.80 -4.72
C PHE A 204 -4.98 11.74 -3.41
N LEU A 205 -4.85 10.69 -2.60
CA LEU A 205 -5.41 10.65 -1.25
C LEU A 205 -4.56 11.52 -0.33
N ASP A 206 -5.21 12.43 0.40
CA ASP A 206 -4.58 13.24 1.44
C ASP A 206 -3.81 12.35 2.43
N ALA A 207 -2.58 12.73 2.76
CA ALA A 207 -1.69 11.90 3.57
C ALA A 207 -2.29 11.49 4.92
N GLY A 208 -3.11 12.36 5.53
CA GLY A 208 -3.81 12.08 6.79
C GLY A 208 -4.93 11.02 6.68
N GLU A 209 -5.43 10.77 5.46
CA GLU A 209 -6.52 9.82 5.17
C GLU A 209 -6.01 8.42 4.80
N TRP A 210 -4.70 8.26 4.57
CA TRP A 210 -4.08 6.94 4.48
C TRP A 210 -4.33 6.16 5.77
N ARG A 211 -4.40 4.84 5.65
CA ARG A 211 -4.61 3.95 6.80
C ARG A 211 -3.40 3.07 7.04
N ILE A 212 -3.06 2.85 8.31
CA ILE A 212 -2.06 1.88 8.77
C ILE A 212 -2.67 1.02 9.86
N GLY A 213 -2.70 -0.29 9.62
CA GLY A 213 -3.51 -1.21 10.42
C GLY A 213 -4.97 -0.73 10.43
N ARG A 214 -5.52 -0.51 11.63
CA ARG A 214 -6.91 -0.05 11.80
C ARG A 214 -7.08 1.48 11.90
N ALA A 215 -5.98 2.23 11.97
CA ALA A 215 -6.01 3.66 12.20
C ALA A 215 -5.78 4.46 10.91
N LYS A 216 -6.38 5.66 10.83
CA LYS A 216 -5.94 6.68 9.89
C LYS A 216 -4.62 7.27 10.35
N PHE A 217 -3.80 7.76 9.42
CA PHE A 217 -2.54 8.44 9.75
C PHE A 217 -2.73 9.64 10.67
N SER A 218 -3.82 10.40 10.46
CA SER A 218 -4.20 11.54 11.31
C SER A 218 -4.47 11.17 12.77
N ASP A 219 -4.79 9.90 13.05
CA ASP A 219 -5.14 9.40 14.38
C ASP A 219 -4.10 8.43 14.97
N ALA A 220 -3.20 7.88 14.14
CA ALA A 220 -2.32 6.76 14.50
C ALA A 220 -1.26 7.06 15.57
N TRP A 221 -1.09 8.34 15.95
CA TRP A 221 -0.22 8.77 17.05
C TRP A 221 -0.88 9.78 18.00
N ARG A 222 -2.20 9.95 17.91
CA ARG A 222 -2.92 10.74 18.92
C ARG A 222 -2.96 9.95 20.24
N PRO A 223 -2.80 10.60 21.40
CA PRO A 223 -3.02 9.93 22.68
C PRO A 223 -4.46 9.38 22.74
N PRO A 224 -4.69 8.21 23.35
CA PRO A 224 -6.05 7.69 23.52
C PRO A 224 -6.87 8.68 24.36
N ASN A 225 -8.08 9.00 23.87
CA ASN A 225 -9.07 9.78 24.61
C ASN A 225 -9.59 9.00 25.84
#